data_AF-A0A4S4FSI2-F1
#
_entry.id   AF-A0A4S4FSI2-F1
#
_cell.length_a   1.000
_cell.length_b   1.000
_cell.length_c   1.000
_cell.angle_alpha   90.00
_cell.angle_beta   90.00
_cell.angle_gamma   90.00
#
_symmetry.space_group_name_H-M   'P 1'
#
loop_
_entity.id
_entity.type
_entity.pdbx_description
1 polymer ?
#
loop_
_entity_poly.entity_id
_entity_poly.type
_entity_poly.pdbx_seq_one_letter_code
_entity_poly.pdbx_strand_id
1 'polypeptide(L)'
;MGLFKSPEERDAAQSRKAEARWAASPIGKATAAAREGRRLLELEFDRDAKDDAADLESIEALGWRVEFASYYFVPNHQSDNSISGATRARYLFRWTSGTGSKLAVETVTDVSSTI
;
A
#
# COMPACT_ATOMS: atom_id res chain seq x y z
N MET A 1 26.44 -26.51 15.15
CA MET A 1 26.66 -26.51 13.69
C MET A 1 25.84 -25.35 13.12
N GLY A 2 26.51 -24.27 12.74
CA GLY A 2 25.89 -22.95 12.55
C GLY A 2 24.92 -22.86 11.37
N LEU A 3 23.75 -22.28 11.64
CA LEU A 3 22.73 -21.86 10.68
C LEU A 3 23.28 -20.73 9.78
N PHE A 4 23.96 -21.08 8.69
CA PHE A 4 24.20 -20.11 7.61
C PHE A 4 23.40 -20.56 6.39
N LYS A 5 22.24 -19.92 6.20
CA LYS A 5 21.47 -20.01 4.95
C LYS A 5 22.39 -19.66 3.78
N SER A 6 22.33 -20.45 2.70
CA SER A 6 23.03 -20.16 1.45
C SER A 6 22.62 -18.78 0.90
N PRO A 7 23.46 -18.11 0.09
CA PRO A 7 23.12 -16.83 -0.53
C PRO A 7 21.77 -16.88 -1.27
N GLU A 8 21.54 -17.95 -2.04
CA GLU A 8 20.32 -18.18 -2.81
C GLU A 8 19.06 -18.31 -1.91
N GLU A 9 19.16 -18.99 -0.77
CA GLU A 9 18.06 -19.06 0.20
C GLU A 9 17.78 -17.72 0.89
N ARG A 10 18.80 -16.86 1.05
CA ARG A 10 18.63 -15.51 1.60
C ARG A 10 17.93 -14.60 0.59
N ASP A 11 18.32 -14.67 -0.68
CA ASP A 11 17.73 -13.88 -1.76
C ASP A 11 16.26 -14.27 -1.99
N ALA A 12 15.95 -15.58 -2.00
CA ALA A 12 14.57 -16.06 -2.09
C ALA A 12 13.72 -15.68 -0.87
N ALA A 13 14.32 -15.60 0.33
CA ALA A 13 13.61 -15.14 1.52
C ALA A 13 13.38 -13.63 1.52
N GLN A 14 14.34 -12.85 1.01
CA GLN A 14 14.22 -11.40 0.89
C GLN A 14 13.19 -11.00 -0.15
N SER A 15 13.16 -11.69 -1.29
CA SER A 15 12.16 -11.48 -2.34
C SER A 15 10.74 -11.72 -1.84
N ARG A 16 10.52 -12.84 -1.13
CA ARG A 16 9.21 -13.14 -0.50
C ARG A 16 8.78 -12.09 0.52
N LYS A 17 9.72 -11.56 1.31
CA LYS A 17 9.44 -10.47 2.26
C LYS A 17 9.09 -9.17 1.55
N ALA A 18 9.79 -8.85 0.46
CA ALA A 18 9.53 -7.66 -0.34
C ALA A 18 8.14 -7.74 -0.99
N GLU A 19 7.78 -8.89 -1.55
CA GLU A 19 6.46 -9.14 -2.13
C GLU A 19 5.35 -9.05 -1.07
N ALA A 20 5.53 -9.68 0.09
CA ALA A 20 4.56 -9.59 1.18
C ALA A 20 4.39 -8.14 1.68
N ARG A 21 5.50 -7.39 1.76
CA ARG A 21 5.47 -5.96 2.12
C ARG A 21 4.75 -5.13 1.07
N TRP A 22 5.00 -5.39 -0.21
CA TRP A 22 4.32 -4.71 -1.31
C TRP A 22 2.82 -5.04 -1.31
N ALA A 23 2.44 -6.30 -1.14
CA ALA A 23 1.04 -6.72 -1.07
C ALA A 23 0.29 -6.08 0.12
N ALA A 24 0.99 -5.82 1.22
CA ALA A 24 0.44 -5.12 2.38
C ALA A 24 0.39 -3.59 2.22
N SER A 25 1.09 -3.02 1.24
CA SER A 25 1.11 -1.57 0.98
C SER A 25 -0.24 -1.07 0.45
N PRO A 26 -0.54 0.24 0.59
CA PRO A 26 -1.75 0.83 0.03
C PRO A 26 -1.89 0.58 -1.49
N ILE A 27 -0.80 0.71 -2.23
CA ILE A 27 -0.75 0.48 -3.69
C ILE A 27 -1.01 -1.00 -4.03
N GLY A 28 -0.39 -1.92 -3.29
CA GLY A 28 -0.59 -3.36 -3.48
C GLY A 28 -2.05 -3.77 -3.23
N LYS A 29 -2.66 -3.25 -2.16
CA LYS A 29 -4.08 -3.46 -1.85
C LYS A 29 -5.00 -2.87 -2.93
N ALA A 30 -4.71 -1.67 -3.43
CA ALA A 30 -5.48 -1.03 -4.50
C ALA A 30 -5.37 -1.81 -5.83
N THR A 31 -4.18 -2.32 -6.14
CA THR A 31 -3.95 -3.15 -7.33
C THR A 31 -4.70 -4.48 -7.23
N ALA A 32 -4.63 -5.15 -6.08
CA ALA A 32 -5.36 -6.40 -5.83
C ALA A 32 -6.87 -6.18 -5.91
N ALA A 33 -7.40 -5.14 -5.27
CA ALA A 33 -8.83 -4.80 -5.32
C ALA A 33 -9.33 -4.55 -6.75
N ALA A 34 -8.53 -3.89 -7.59
CA ALA A 34 -8.88 -3.66 -8.99
C ALA A 34 -8.88 -4.97 -9.79
N ARG A 35 -7.89 -5.85 -9.57
CA ARG A 35 -7.81 -7.18 -10.19
C ARG A 35 -8.98 -8.09 -9.78
N GLU A 36 -9.43 -7.99 -8.54
CA GLU A 36 -10.60 -8.69 -8.01
C GLU A 36 -11.93 -8.10 -8.53
N GLY A 37 -11.90 -6.99 -9.28
CA GLY A 37 -13.10 -6.35 -9.81
C GLY A 37 -13.91 -5.60 -8.76
N ARG A 38 -13.32 -5.24 -7.61
CA ARG A 38 -13.99 -4.45 -6.58
C ARG A 38 -14.33 -3.07 -7.11
N ARG A 39 -15.47 -2.53 -6.66
CA ARG A 39 -15.92 -1.18 -7.02
C ARG A 39 -15.63 -0.14 -5.96
N LEU A 40 -15.42 -0.58 -4.72
CA LEU A 40 -15.10 0.24 -3.58
C LEU A 40 -13.87 -0.31 -2.87
N LEU A 41 -13.04 0.59 -2.36
CA LEU A 41 -11.84 0.29 -1.61
C LEU A 41 -11.72 1.27 -0.45
N GLU A 42 -11.59 0.77 0.77
CA GLU A 42 -11.29 1.59 1.94
C GLU A 42 -9.82 1.38 2.33
N LEU A 43 -9.11 2.49 2.54
CA LEU A 43 -7.73 2.48 3.01
C LEU A 43 -7.55 3.49 4.14
N GLU A 44 -6.63 3.17 5.03
CA GLU A 44 -6.28 3.98 6.19
C GLU A 44 -4.80 4.33 6.16
N PHE A 45 -4.51 5.59 6.45
CA PHE A 45 -3.18 6.18 6.41
C PHE A 45 -2.87 6.86 7.74
N ASP A 46 -1.59 6.86 8.09
CA ASP A 46 -1.06 7.72 9.15
C ASP A 46 -0.93 9.12 8.58
N ARG A 47 -1.73 10.09 9.05
CA ARG A 47 -1.75 11.44 8.43
C ARG A 47 -0.37 12.13 8.44
N ASP A 48 0.45 11.78 9.41
CA ASP A 48 1.79 12.32 9.60
C ASP A 48 2.88 11.52 8.86
N ALA A 49 2.51 10.47 8.12
CA ALA A 49 3.43 9.71 7.29
C ALA A 49 3.79 10.52 6.04
N LYS A 50 5.09 10.49 5.72
CA LYS A 50 5.70 11.31 4.66
C LYS A 50 5.21 10.93 3.26
N ASP A 51 4.73 9.69 3.09
CA ASP A 51 4.49 9.08 1.78
C ASP A 51 3.00 9.06 1.39
N ASP A 52 2.09 9.53 2.25
CA ASP A 52 0.64 9.51 2.03
C ASP A 52 0.24 10.14 0.68
N ALA A 53 0.78 11.32 0.36
CA ALA A 53 0.42 12.02 -0.87
C ALA A 53 0.85 11.24 -2.13
N ALA A 54 2.02 10.61 -2.10
CA ALA A 54 2.55 9.82 -3.20
C ALA A 54 1.77 8.51 -3.40
N ASP A 55 1.36 7.88 -2.29
CA ASP A 55 0.51 6.69 -2.33
C ASP A 55 -0.88 7.02 -2.89
N LEU A 56 -1.48 8.14 -2.46
CA LEU A 56 -2.77 8.60 -2.98
C LEU A 56 -2.71 8.87 -4.49
N GLU A 57 -1.68 9.58 -4.97
CA GLU A 57 -1.47 9.83 -6.40
C GLU A 57 -1.31 8.51 -7.19
N SER A 58 -0.52 7.58 -6.65
CA SER A 58 -0.32 6.26 -7.26
C SER A 58 -1.62 5.45 -7.33
N ILE A 59 -2.44 5.50 -6.28
CA ILE A 59 -3.76 4.85 -6.23
C ILE A 59 -4.70 5.47 -7.28
N GLU A 60 -4.68 6.79 -7.44
CA GLU A 60 -5.48 7.46 -8.46
C GLU A 60 -5.03 7.12 -9.88
N ALA A 61 -3.72 7.00 -10.11
CA ALA A 61 -3.16 6.57 -11.39
C ALA A 61 -3.60 5.14 -11.77
N LEU A 62 -3.88 4.27 -10.79
CA LEU A 62 -4.45 2.94 -11.03
C LEU A 62 -5.91 2.99 -11.51
N GLY A 63 -6.62 4.11 -11.37
CA GLY A 63 -8.03 4.26 -11.78
C GLY A 63 -9.04 4.37 -10.63
N TRP A 64 -8.54 4.41 -9.39
CA TRP A 64 -9.34 4.73 -8.21
C TRP A 64 -9.56 6.24 -8.10
N ARG A 65 -10.68 6.67 -7.52
CA ARG A 65 -10.93 8.08 -7.18
C ARG A 65 -11.41 8.18 -5.75
N VAL A 66 -10.88 9.14 -5.01
CA VAL A 66 -11.36 9.42 -3.66
C VAL A 66 -12.81 9.91 -3.76
N GLU A 67 -13.72 9.22 -3.08
CA GLU A 67 -15.12 9.61 -2.94
C GLU A 67 -15.37 10.25 -1.58
N PHE A 68 -14.67 9.76 -0.54
CA PHE A 68 -14.81 10.28 0.81
C PHE A 68 -13.48 10.19 1.56
N ALA A 69 -13.24 11.18 2.43
CA ALA A 69 -12.11 11.21 3.34
C ALA A 69 -12.60 11.63 4.73
N SER A 70 -12.26 10.84 5.76
CA SER A 70 -12.44 11.22 7.16
C SER A 70 -11.12 11.17 7.91
N TYR A 71 -11.07 11.92 9.01
CA TYR A 71 -9.92 11.96 9.90
C TYR A 71 -10.41 11.69 11.32
N TYR A 72 -9.64 10.92 12.07
CA TYR A 72 -9.91 10.69 13.47
C TYR A 72 -8.60 10.58 14.26
N PHE A 73 -8.67 10.99 15.51
CA PHE A 73 -7.54 10.95 16.43
C PHE A 73 -7.57 9.63 17.20
N VAL A 74 -6.45 8.92 17.21
CA VAL A 74 -6.25 7.72 18.02
C VAL A 74 -5.40 8.11 19.22
N PRO A 75 -6.01 8.25 20.42
CA PRO A 75 -5.25 8.57 21.62
C PRO A 75 -4.36 7.40 22.01
N ASN A 76 -3.10 7.70 22.30
CA ASN A 76 -2.18 6.82 23.00
C ASN A 76 -2.23 7.16 24.48
N HIS A 77 -2.82 6.28 25.29
CA HIS A 77 -2.88 6.48 26.73
C HIS A 77 -1.48 6.29 27.34
N GLN A 78 -0.87 7.40 27.75
CA GLN A 78 0.31 7.37 28.62
C GLN A 78 -0.13 7.50 30.08
N SER A 79 0.65 6.90 30.98
CA SER A 79 0.34 6.78 32.41
C SER A 79 0.47 8.09 33.20
N ASP A 80 0.85 9.19 32.56
CA ASP A 80 1.19 10.48 33.17
C ASP A 80 0.12 11.58 32.94
N ASN A 81 -1.12 11.20 32.62
CA ASN A 81 -2.22 12.09 32.24
C ASN A 81 -1.97 12.95 30.99
N SER A 82 -0.91 12.67 30.21
CA SER A 82 -0.73 13.29 28.90
C SER A 82 -1.58 12.56 27.85
N ILE A 83 -2.26 13.33 26.99
CA ILE A 83 -2.92 12.81 25.78
C ILE A 83 -1.94 13.02 24.63
N SER A 84 -1.24 11.95 24.26
CA SER A 84 -0.54 11.86 22.98
C SER A 84 -1.36 10.98 22.04
N GLY A 85 -1.04 10.95 20.75
CA GLY A 85 -1.77 10.12 19.80
C GLY A 85 -1.38 10.44 18.36
N ALA A 86 -1.98 9.71 17.43
CA ALA A 86 -1.76 9.88 16.01
C ALA A 86 -3.08 10.22 15.31
N THR A 87 -3.03 11.11 14.32
CA THR A 87 -4.18 11.35 13.45
C THR A 87 -4.16 10.33 12.33
N ARG A 88 -5.25 9.60 12.17
CA ARG A 88 -5.45 8.64 11.06
C ARG A 88 -6.37 9.28 10.02
N ALA A 89 -6.06 9.06 8.76
CA ALA A 89 -6.90 9.41 7.63
C ALA A 89 -7.51 8.14 7.03
N ARG A 90 -8.82 8.13 6.82
CA ARG A 90 -9.53 7.05 6.16
C ARG A 90 -10.11 7.54 4.85
N TYR A 91 -9.76 6.86 3.77
CA TYR A 91 -10.21 7.19 2.42
C TYR A 91 -11.05 6.07 1.86
N LEU A 92 -12.23 6.42 1.36
CA LEU A 92 -13.04 5.55 0.53
C LEU A 92 -12.82 5.93 -0.93
N PHE A 93 -12.38 4.95 -1.71
CA PHE A 93 -12.14 5.08 -3.13
C PHE A 93 -13.22 4.34 -3.91
N ARG A 94 -13.59 4.93 -5.04
CA ARG A 94 -14.44 4.32 -6.06
C ARG A 94 -13.63 3.98 -7.30
N TRP A 95 -13.87 2.80 -7.85
CA TRP A 95 -13.29 2.40 -9.12
C TRP A 95 -13.99 3.14 -10.27
N THR A 96 -13.23 3.90 -11.08
CA THR A 96 -13.83 4.79 -12.10
C THR A 96 -13.57 4.40 -13.54
N SER A 97 -12.45 3.77 -13.90
CA SER A 97 -12.31 3.06 -15.19
C SER A 97 -10.99 2.29 -15.27
N GLY A 98 -11.01 1.17 -15.99
CA GLY A 98 -9.82 0.40 -16.38
C GLY A 98 -8.95 1.06 -17.45
N THR A 99 -8.97 2.38 -17.59
CA THR A 99 -8.09 3.07 -18.55
C THR A 99 -6.64 3.12 -18.04
N GLY A 100 -6.44 3.02 -16.71
CA GLY A 100 -5.14 2.72 -16.10
C GLY A 100 -4.69 1.27 -16.26
N SER A 101 -5.57 0.36 -16.71
CA SER A 101 -5.24 -1.07 -16.87
C SER A 101 -4.21 -1.32 -17.98
N LYS A 102 -3.98 -0.37 -18.89
CA LYS A 102 -2.88 -0.47 -19.86
C LYS A 102 -1.51 -0.23 -19.20
N LEU A 103 -1.44 0.68 -18.22
CA LEU A 103 -0.21 0.99 -17.49
C LEU A 103 0.09 -0.07 -16.41
N ALA A 104 -0.92 -0.54 -15.67
CA ALA A 104 -0.71 -1.50 -14.57
C ALA A 104 -0.32 -2.92 -15.02
N VAL A 105 -0.54 -3.26 -16.30
CA VAL A 105 -0.09 -4.55 -16.88
C VAL A 105 1.29 -4.44 -17.54
N GLU A 106 1.69 -3.26 -18.01
CA GLU A 106 3.03 -3.03 -18.57
C GLU A 106 4.12 -2.89 -17.51
N THR A 107 3.84 -2.31 -16.33
CA THR A 107 4.88 -2.12 -15.30
C THR A 107 5.34 -3.42 -14.61
N VAL A 108 4.60 -4.53 -14.76
CA VAL A 108 4.97 -5.83 -14.17
C VAL A 108 5.82 -6.67 -15.14
N THR A 109 5.85 -6.32 -16.43
CA THR A 109 6.58 -7.11 -17.44
C THR A 109 7.97 -6.56 -17.74
N ASP A 110 8.29 -5.32 -17.37
CA ASP A 110 9.56 -4.67 -17.74
C ASP A 110 10.71 -4.86 -16.72
N VAL A 111 10.48 -5.52 -15.58
CA VAL A 111 11.54 -5.73 -14.57
C VAL A 111 12.36 -7.02 -14.77
N SER A 112 12.18 -7.73 -15.88
CA SER A 112 12.89 -9.00 -16.16
C SER A 112 13.79 -8.99 -17.40
N SER A 113 14.06 -7.82 -18.02
CA SER A 113 14.83 -7.75 -19.28
C SER A 113 16.18 -7.05 -19.18
N THR A 114 16.74 -6.83 -17.98
CA THR A 114 18.12 -6.35 -17.83
C THR A 114 18.78 -6.95 -16.59
N ILE A 115 19.18 -8.22 -16.69
CA ILE A 115 20.47 -8.77 -16.21
C ILE A 115 20.84 -9.93 -17.15
#